data_AF-A0A8H4VEZ3-F1
#
_entry.id   AF-A0A8H4VEZ3-F1
#
_cell.length_a   1.000
_cell.length_b   1.000
_cell.length_c   1.000
_cell.angle_alpha   90.00
_cell.angle_beta   90.00
_cell.angle_gamma   90.00
#
_symmetry.space_group_name_H-M   'P 1'
#
loop_
_entity.id
_entity.type
_entity.pdbx_description
1 polymer ?
#
loop_
_entity_poly.entity_id
_entity_poly.type
_entity_poly.pdbx_seq_one_letter_code
_entity_poly.pdbx_strand_id
1 'polypeptide(L)'
;MKETDLAKSPALNYSFVAEQYPAAAQTPDLEAQVQQFLSLQPAVVTPRSTLWIFTCGTWDVWNLAALPRESSEHAVDALVSHLFFQVEALYGASLRRGSIAFSDFWAGVSASDVDRLRDPGAHGRVDERELESFRIVIPDLLDLTLTPGWQTRPEPPAPHSKAEQMRNAAFLTERWNSKVREELGRWVAKGRAKPRAMDDVGQSSLGHMMDAPYPRRAGLRSTPATTILNAMAEQEVLRTGASKDRAAGLLDVWKPCVKGDEACSKPEAHLFHDAFTVGQRAAQEAARITAKKILEELIFSTRERAV
;
A
#
# COMPACT_ATOMS: atom_id res chain seq x y z
N MET A 1 18.39 -0.49 -33.29
CA MET A 1 16.99 -0.04 -33.14
C MET A 1 16.50 0.39 -34.51
N LYS A 2 15.42 -0.21 -35.05
CA LYS A 2 14.77 0.31 -36.26
C LYS A 2 13.99 1.57 -35.86
N GLU A 3 14.23 2.67 -36.53
CA GLU A 3 13.43 3.89 -36.38
C GLU A 3 11.99 3.60 -36.84
N THR A 4 11.04 3.73 -35.92
CA THR A 4 9.62 3.53 -36.22
C THR A 4 9.09 4.79 -36.91
N ASP A 5 8.62 4.64 -38.15
CA ASP A 5 7.96 5.72 -38.88
C ASP A 5 6.57 6.00 -38.30
N LEU A 6 6.48 7.00 -37.41
CA LEU A 6 5.25 7.38 -36.72
C LEU A 6 4.16 7.90 -37.68
N ALA A 7 4.52 8.37 -38.88
CA ALA A 7 3.55 8.76 -39.89
C ALA A 7 2.83 7.53 -40.48
N LYS A 8 3.50 6.37 -40.51
CA LYS A 8 2.92 5.09 -40.94
C LYS A 8 2.26 4.30 -39.81
N SER A 9 2.49 4.68 -38.56
CA SER A 9 1.87 4.04 -37.40
C SER A 9 1.51 5.05 -36.32
N PRO A 10 0.47 5.89 -36.53
CA PRO A 10 0.06 6.93 -35.59
C PRO A 10 -0.30 6.39 -34.19
N ALA A 11 -0.75 5.13 -34.10
CA ALA A 11 -1.05 4.45 -32.84
C ALA A 11 0.19 4.23 -31.95
N LEU A 12 1.40 4.36 -32.49
CA LEU A 12 2.64 4.28 -31.72
C LEU A 12 3.13 5.65 -31.24
N ASN A 13 2.41 6.73 -31.57
CA ASN A 13 2.77 8.06 -31.11
C ASN A 13 2.20 8.34 -29.71
N TYR A 14 3.06 8.26 -28.69
CA TYR A 14 2.73 8.57 -27.30
C TYR A 14 3.34 9.89 -26.81
N SER A 15 3.74 10.79 -27.72
CA SER A 15 4.39 12.06 -27.33
C SER A 15 3.52 12.94 -26.43
N PHE A 16 2.19 12.81 -26.53
CA PHE A 16 1.22 13.55 -25.73
C PHE A 16 1.24 13.17 -24.24
N VAL A 17 1.76 11.99 -23.88
CA VAL A 17 1.69 11.47 -22.50
C VAL A 17 2.49 12.36 -21.56
N ALA A 18 3.68 12.82 -21.95
CA ALA A 18 4.51 13.70 -21.13
C ALA A 18 3.85 15.06 -20.87
N GLU A 19 3.02 15.54 -21.81
CA GLU A 19 2.28 16.79 -21.69
C GLU A 19 1.03 16.64 -20.82
N GLN A 20 0.26 15.56 -21.03
CA GLN A 20 -1.00 15.31 -20.33
C GLN A 20 -0.82 14.74 -18.92
N TYR A 21 0.29 14.03 -18.67
CA TYR A 21 0.59 13.31 -17.44
C TYR A 21 2.03 13.59 -16.99
N PRO A 22 2.37 14.85 -16.67
CA PRO A 22 3.72 15.20 -16.26
C PRO A 22 4.07 14.55 -14.93
N ALA A 23 5.27 13.97 -14.84
CA ALA A 23 5.80 13.51 -13.57
C ALA A 23 6.06 14.70 -12.64
N ALA A 24 5.50 14.66 -11.43
CA ALA A 24 5.69 15.72 -10.45
C ALA A 24 7.13 15.69 -9.91
N ALA A 25 8.03 16.50 -10.47
CA ALA A 25 9.44 16.53 -10.10
C ALA A 25 9.70 16.96 -8.64
N GLN A 26 8.71 17.57 -7.97
CA GLN A 26 8.84 18.10 -6.61
C GLN A 26 8.29 17.16 -5.53
N THR A 27 7.56 16.12 -5.91
CA THR A 27 6.97 15.18 -4.94
C THR A 27 7.95 14.02 -4.73
N PRO A 28 8.39 13.75 -3.48
CA PRO A 28 9.32 12.66 -3.23
C PRO A 28 8.68 11.31 -3.55
N ASP A 29 9.37 10.49 -4.32
CA ASP A 29 8.98 9.09 -4.52
C ASP A 29 9.17 8.25 -3.25
N LEU A 30 8.81 6.96 -3.31
CA LEU A 30 8.91 6.08 -2.15
C LEU A 30 10.35 5.93 -1.64
N GLU A 31 11.33 5.84 -2.54
CA GLU A 31 12.74 5.73 -2.17
C GLU A 31 13.19 6.99 -1.43
N ALA A 32 12.92 8.16 -1.99
CA ALA A 32 13.22 9.45 -1.37
C ALA A 32 12.55 9.58 0.01
N GLN A 33 11.28 9.17 0.15
CA GLN A 33 10.57 9.18 1.44
C GLN A 33 11.25 8.25 2.47
N VAL A 34 11.63 7.04 2.08
CA VAL A 34 12.32 6.08 2.96
C VAL A 34 13.70 6.59 3.35
N GLN A 35 14.49 7.10 2.40
CA GLN A 35 15.83 7.65 2.68
C GLN A 35 15.74 8.88 3.60
N GLN A 36 14.81 9.79 3.32
CA GLN A 36 14.58 10.95 4.17
C GLN A 36 14.21 10.51 5.58
N PHE A 37 13.27 9.57 5.73
CA PHE A 37 12.90 9.03 7.04
C PHE A 37 14.10 8.43 7.76
N LEU A 38 14.90 7.59 7.09
CA LEU A 38 16.07 6.94 7.68
C LEU A 38 17.20 7.91 8.08
N SER A 39 17.21 9.12 7.51
CA SER A 39 18.16 10.19 7.87
C SER A 39 17.79 10.93 9.16
N LEU A 40 16.56 10.75 9.66
CA LEU A 40 16.09 11.39 10.88
C LEU A 40 16.78 10.80 12.12
N GLN A 41 16.90 11.63 13.16
CA GLN A 41 17.43 11.19 14.45
C GLN A 41 16.46 10.21 15.14
N PRO A 42 16.98 9.20 15.85
CA PRO A 42 16.13 8.28 16.62
C PRO A 42 15.26 9.01 17.64
N ALA A 43 14.08 8.45 17.91
CA ALA A 43 13.19 8.97 18.94
C ALA A 43 13.84 8.86 20.33
N VAL A 44 13.59 9.84 21.20
CA VAL A 44 14.08 9.84 22.60
C VAL A 44 13.60 8.60 23.35
N VAL A 45 12.35 8.18 23.08
CA VAL A 45 11.78 6.94 23.60
C VAL A 45 11.65 5.97 22.43
N THR A 46 12.36 4.85 22.50
CA THR A 46 12.28 3.79 21.49
C THR A 46 10.92 3.09 21.59
N PRO A 47 10.16 2.97 20.48
CA PRO A 47 8.91 2.23 20.50
C PRO A 47 9.17 0.74 20.72
N ARG A 48 8.29 0.06 21.45
CA ARG A 48 8.36 -1.40 21.60
C ARG A 48 8.12 -2.13 20.26
N SER A 49 7.20 -1.61 19.46
CA SER A 49 6.88 -2.17 18.15
C SER A 49 6.37 -1.08 17.21
N THR A 50 6.77 -1.17 15.95
CA THR A 50 6.29 -0.29 14.88
C THR A 50 5.51 -1.09 13.85
N LEU A 51 4.38 -0.54 13.40
CA LEU A 51 3.61 -1.02 12.26
C LEU A 51 3.87 -0.09 11.06
N TRP A 52 4.38 -0.65 9.97
CA TRP A 52 4.67 0.12 8.76
C TRP A 52 3.52 0.00 7.77
N ILE A 53 3.04 1.12 7.24
CA ILE A 53 1.94 1.13 6.27
C ILE A 53 2.46 1.72 4.96
N PHE A 54 2.34 0.96 3.87
CA PHE A 54 2.77 1.40 2.54
C PHE A 54 1.54 1.60 1.65
N THR A 55 1.23 2.84 1.32
CA THR A 55 0.14 3.24 0.42
C THR A 55 0.71 3.91 -0.82
N CYS A 56 0.87 3.15 -1.91
CA CYS A 56 1.45 3.61 -3.18
C CYS A 56 0.84 2.83 -4.36
N GLY A 57 1.00 3.32 -5.58
CA GLY A 57 0.52 2.66 -6.81
C GLY A 57 -0.64 3.36 -7.52
N THR A 58 -1.47 4.13 -6.80
CA THR A 58 -2.62 4.85 -7.39
C THR A 58 -2.18 5.75 -8.55
N TRP A 59 -1.23 6.64 -8.31
CA TRP A 59 -0.76 7.58 -9.34
C TRP A 59 0.05 6.90 -10.43
N ASP A 60 0.71 5.78 -10.13
CA ASP A 60 1.39 4.96 -11.12
C ASP A 60 0.40 4.40 -12.13
N VAL A 61 -0.69 3.77 -11.67
CA VAL A 61 -1.77 3.28 -12.54
C VAL A 61 -2.41 4.42 -13.34
N TRP A 62 -2.66 5.56 -12.70
CA TRP A 62 -3.21 6.74 -13.39
C TRP A 62 -2.37 7.17 -14.59
N ASN A 63 -1.05 7.25 -14.44
CA ASN A 63 -0.14 7.67 -15.49
C ASN A 63 0.07 6.57 -16.54
N LEU A 64 0.32 5.33 -16.08
CA LEU A 64 0.61 4.18 -16.96
C LEU A 64 -0.59 3.75 -17.81
N ALA A 65 -1.81 4.10 -17.42
CA ALA A 65 -3.01 3.82 -18.20
C ALA A 65 -3.00 4.46 -19.61
N ALA A 66 -2.23 5.55 -19.80
CA ALA A 66 -2.10 6.24 -21.09
C ALA A 66 -1.05 5.62 -22.03
N LEU A 67 -0.28 4.64 -21.57
CA LEU A 67 0.81 3.98 -22.31
C LEU A 67 0.37 2.62 -22.89
N PRO A 68 1.16 2.03 -23.82
CA PRO A 68 0.91 0.67 -24.30
C PRO A 68 0.81 -0.32 -23.14
N ARG A 69 -0.23 -1.18 -23.18
CA ARG A 69 -0.53 -2.10 -22.08
C ARG A 69 0.66 -2.96 -21.67
N GLU A 70 1.37 -3.57 -22.63
CA GLU A 70 2.52 -4.45 -22.37
C GLU A 70 3.66 -3.72 -21.63
N SER A 71 4.01 -2.50 -22.08
CA SER A 71 5.01 -1.68 -21.40
C SER A 71 4.57 -1.29 -19.99
N SER A 72 3.30 -0.94 -19.82
CA SER A 72 2.73 -0.57 -18.52
C SER A 72 2.68 -1.76 -17.55
N GLU A 73 2.44 -2.97 -18.04
CA GLU A 73 2.51 -4.20 -17.25
C GLU A 73 3.89 -4.44 -16.67
N HIS A 74 4.93 -4.33 -17.51
CA HIS A 74 6.32 -4.45 -17.07
C HIS A 74 6.69 -3.35 -16.07
N ALA A 75 6.20 -2.12 -16.29
CA ALA A 75 6.42 -1.02 -15.37
C ALA A 75 5.76 -1.28 -14.00
N VAL A 76 4.51 -1.76 -13.97
CA VAL A 76 3.82 -2.15 -12.73
C VAL A 76 4.60 -3.22 -11.97
N ASP A 77 5.07 -4.27 -12.67
CA ASP A 77 5.85 -5.33 -12.04
C ASP A 77 7.14 -4.77 -11.41
N ALA A 78 7.86 -3.92 -12.15
CA ALA A 78 9.09 -3.28 -11.66
C ALA A 78 8.84 -2.36 -10.46
N LEU A 79 7.75 -1.58 -10.48
CA LEU A 79 7.36 -0.69 -9.37
C LEU A 79 7.02 -1.48 -8.10
N VAL A 80 6.28 -2.58 -8.23
CA VAL A 80 5.97 -3.44 -7.07
C VAL A 80 7.23 -4.13 -6.55
N SER A 81 8.12 -4.61 -7.43
CA SER A 81 9.43 -5.13 -6.98
C SER A 81 10.26 -4.05 -6.27
N HIS A 82 10.22 -2.80 -6.75
CA HIS A 82 10.89 -1.67 -6.12
C HIS A 82 10.29 -1.34 -4.74
N LEU A 83 8.96 -1.38 -4.58
CA LEU A 83 8.31 -1.26 -3.28
C LEU A 83 8.89 -2.26 -2.27
N PHE A 84 9.00 -3.53 -2.63
CA PHE A 84 9.55 -4.55 -1.73
C PHE A 84 11.07 -4.41 -1.50
N PHE A 85 11.80 -3.82 -2.44
CA PHE A 85 13.19 -3.42 -2.22
C PHE A 85 13.28 -2.35 -1.11
N GLN A 86 12.42 -1.33 -1.15
CA GLN A 86 12.37 -0.29 -0.10
C GLN A 86 11.90 -0.85 1.25
N VAL A 87 10.94 -1.78 1.26
CA VAL A 87 10.53 -2.52 2.48
C VAL A 87 11.72 -3.28 3.08
N GLU A 88 12.53 -3.94 2.26
CA GLU A 88 13.71 -4.68 2.73
C GLU A 88 14.81 -3.74 3.24
N ALA A 89 15.00 -2.58 2.60
CA ALA A 89 15.93 -1.55 3.09
C ALA A 89 15.53 -1.04 4.48
N LEU A 90 14.23 -0.76 4.68
CA LEU A 90 13.68 -0.35 5.97
C LEU A 90 13.78 -1.45 7.03
N TYR A 91 13.51 -2.71 6.66
CA TYR A 91 13.72 -3.86 7.53
C TYR A 91 15.19 -3.96 7.97
N GLY A 92 16.15 -3.86 7.05
CA GLY A 92 17.57 -3.87 7.37
C GLY A 92 17.97 -2.73 8.30
N ALA A 93 17.45 -1.52 8.07
CA ALA A 93 17.67 -0.38 8.94
C ALA A 93 17.14 -0.60 10.36
N SER A 94 15.99 -1.27 10.50
CA SER A 94 15.34 -1.58 11.78
C SER A 94 16.16 -2.50 12.70
N LEU A 95 17.19 -3.17 12.18
CA LEU A 95 18.06 -4.06 12.95
C LEU A 95 19.15 -3.29 13.73
N ARG A 96 19.30 -1.99 13.48
CA ARG A 96 20.32 -1.14 14.09
C ARG A 96 19.71 -0.33 15.23
N ARG A 97 20.19 -0.52 16.46
CA ARG A 97 19.69 0.20 17.65
C ARG A 97 19.71 1.72 17.53
N GLY A 98 20.65 2.28 16.77
CA GLY A 98 20.77 3.71 16.50
C GLY A 98 19.95 4.23 15.32
N SER A 99 19.07 3.41 14.71
CA SER A 99 18.19 3.86 13.63
C SER A 99 16.84 4.30 14.18
N ILE A 100 16.24 5.32 13.58
CA ILE A 100 14.83 5.70 13.85
C ILE A 100 13.83 4.57 13.53
N ALA A 101 14.20 3.61 12.67
CA ALA A 101 13.38 2.45 12.35
C ALA A 101 13.42 1.34 13.42
N PHE A 102 14.30 1.45 14.42
CA PHE A 102 14.47 0.44 15.46
C PHE A 102 13.25 0.36 16.37
N SER A 103 12.92 -0.86 16.80
CA SER A 103 11.92 -1.11 17.85
C SER A 103 12.50 -2.06 18.89
N ASP A 104 12.32 -1.74 20.16
CA ASP A 104 12.76 -2.59 21.26
C ASP A 104 11.64 -3.54 21.68
N PHE A 105 11.48 -4.63 20.93
CA PHE A 105 10.42 -5.62 21.15
C PHE A 105 10.43 -6.22 22.57
N TRP A 106 11.61 -6.32 23.16
CA TRP A 106 11.84 -6.95 24.46
C TRP A 106 11.67 -5.96 25.62
N ALA A 107 11.43 -4.68 25.34
CA ALA A 107 11.19 -3.67 26.37
C ALA A 107 9.99 -4.05 27.26
N GLY A 108 10.26 -4.23 28.55
CA GLY A 108 9.25 -4.59 29.55
C GLY A 108 8.71 -6.02 29.45
N VAL A 109 9.40 -6.93 28.74
CA VAL A 109 9.06 -8.36 28.70
C VAL A 109 9.73 -9.09 29.86
N SER A 110 9.01 -10.03 30.49
CA SER A 110 9.56 -10.84 31.59
C SER A 110 10.67 -11.79 31.12
N ALA A 111 11.63 -12.12 31.99
CA ALA A 111 12.72 -13.03 31.63
C ALA A 111 12.21 -14.42 31.19
N SER A 112 11.17 -14.94 31.85
CA SER A 112 10.57 -16.23 31.49
C SER A 112 9.89 -16.21 30.11
N ASP A 113 9.28 -15.08 29.72
CA ASP A 113 8.73 -14.93 28.37
C ASP A 113 9.82 -14.77 27.31
N VAL A 114 10.93 -14.09 27.63
CA VAL A 114 12.10 -14.00 26.75
C VAL A 114 12.65 -15.40 26.46
N ASP A 115 12.88 -16.21 27.50
CA ASP A 115 13.41 -17.57 27.35
C ASP A 115 12.49 -18.45 26.51
N ARG A 116 11.17 -18.37 26.76
CA ARG A 116 10.16 -19.11 26.00
C ARG A 116 10.11 -18.70 24.52
N LEU A 117 10.20 -17.41 24.22
CA LEU A 117 10.07 -16.87 22.86
C LEU A 117 11.36 -16.97 22.05
N ARG A 118 12.52 -17.08 22.73
CA ARG A 118 13.83 -17.30 22.11
C ARG A 118 14.20 -18.77 21.93
N ASP A 119 13.47 -19.70 22.54
CA ASP A 119 13.66 -21.14 22.33
C ASP A 119 13.60 -21.46 20.82
N PRO A 120 14.65 -22.05 20.22
CA PRO A 120 14.64 -22.49 18.82
C PRO A 120 13.47 -23.46 18.51
N GLY A 121 12.98 -24.20 19.51
CA GLY A 121 11.81 -25.07 19.43
C GLY A 121 10.46 -24.38 19.64
N ALA A 122 10.42 -23.06 19.85
CA ALA A 122 9.18 -22.30 20.01
C ALA A 122 8.35 -22.22 18.71
N HIS A 123 9.00 -22.38 17.55
CA HIS A 123 8.32 -22.43 16.26
C HIS A 123 7.36 -23.63 16.20
N GLY A 124 6.06 -23.33 16.05
CA GLY A 124 4.98 -24.33 16.07
C GLY A 124 4.40 -24.62 17.47
N ARG A 125 5.03 -24.12 18.55
CA ARG A 125 4.50 -24.23 19.94
C ARG A 125 3.91 -22.92 20.45
N VAL A 126 4.40 -21.80 19.94
CA VAL A 126 3.95 -20.46 20.32
C VAL A 126 3.25 -19.80 19.14
N ASP A 127 2.21 -19.02 19.44
CA ASP A 127 1.55 -18.17 18.47
C ASP A 127 2.56 -17.23 17.81
N GLU A 128 2.63 -17.25 16.48
CA GLU A 128 3.66 -16.49 15.79
C GLU A 128 3.52 -14.97 15.97
N ARG A 129 2.35 -14.50 16.39
CA ARG A 129 2.09 -13.08 16.71
C ARG A 129 2.84 -12.62 17.97
N GLU A 130 3.19 -13.54 18.86
CA GLU A 130 4.01 -13.29 20.06
C GLU A 130 5.51 -13.17 19.74
N LEU A 131 5.94 -13.58 18.55
CA LEU A 131 7.34 -13.54 18.17
C LEU A 131 7.75 -12.14 17.71
N GLU A 132 8.99 -11.77 18.01
CA GLU A 132 9.60 -10.53 17.51
C GLU A 132 9.48 -10.47 15.99
N SER A 133 8.76 -9.45 15.50
CA SER A 133 8.38 -9.34 14.09
C SER A 133 8.44 -7.89 13.59
N PHE A 134 8.97 -7.71 12.39
CA PHE A 134 8.83 -6.50 11.59
C PHE A 134 7.54 -6.58 10.79
N ARG A 135 6.58 -5.69 11.09
CA ARG A 135 5.20 -5.78 10.63
C ARG A 135 4.90 -4.72 9.57
N ILE A 136 4.39 -5.14 8.43
CA ILE A 136 3.95 -4.24 7.35
C ILE A 136 2.48 -4.46 6.99
N VAL A 137 1.84 -3.39 6.51
CA VAL A 137 0.49 -3.43 5.92
C VAL A 137 0.54 -2.74 4.57
N ILE A 138 0.03 -3.40 3.54
CA ILE A 138 -0.08 -2.85 2.18
C ILE A 138 -1.54 -2.93 1.76
N PRO A 139 -2.25 -1.79 1.62
CA PRO A 139 -3.60 -1.79 1.12
C PRO A 139 -3.70 -2.09 -0.38
N ASP A 140 -4.72 -2.86 -0.76
CA ASP A 140 -5.11 -3.03 -2.16
C ASP A 140 -5.58 -1.69 -2.75
N LEU A 141 -5.18 -1.44 -3.99
CA LEU A 141 -5.64 -0.31 -4.77
C LEU A 141 -7.13 -0.46 -5.12
N LEU A 142 -7.85 0.66 -5.02
CA LEU A 142 -9.16 0.82 -5.64
C LEU A 142 -8.97 1.02 -7.15
N ASP A 143 -9.84 0.43 -7.97
CA ASP A 143 -9.90 0.74 -9.39
C ASP A 143 -10.25 2.23 -9.58
N LEU A 144 -9.25 2.99 -10.04
CA LEU A 144 -9.37 4.44 -10.22
C LEU A 144 -10.43 4.83 -11.23
N THR A 145 -10.80 3.94 -12.16
CA THR A 145 -11.85 4.20 -13.15
C THR A 145 -13.22 4.41 -12.51
N LEU A 146 -13.38 3.98 -11.27
CA LEU A 146 -14.58 4.14 -10.46
C LEU A 146 -14.61 5.45 -9.66
N THR A 147 -13.50 6.21 -9.65
CA THR A 147 -13.44 7.49 -8.96
C THR A 147 -14.00 8.62 -9.83
N PRO A 148 -14.62 9.66 -9.23
CA PRO A 148 -15.18 10.78 -10.00
C PRO A 148 -14.12 11.48 -10.88
N GLY A 149 -12.88 11.52 -10.43
CA GLY A 149 -11.75 12.12 -11.12
C GLY A 149 -11.33 11.39 -12.38
N TRP A 150 -11.74 10.14 -12.59
CA TRP A 150 -11.48 9.47 -13.87
C TRP A 150 -12.10 10.21 -15.06
N GLN A 151 -13.27 10.83 -14.85
CA GLN A 151 -13.98 11.58 -15.89
C GLN A 151 -13.27 12.87 -16.30
N THR A 152 -12.33 13.36 -15.49
CA THR A 152 -11.57 14.59 -15.77
C THR A 152 -10.27 14.33 -16.52
N ARG A 153 -10.00 13.08 -16.96
CA ARG A 153 -8.83 12.78 -17.78
C ARG A 153 -8.79 13.66 -19.04
N PRO A 154 -7.60 14.15 -19.44
CA PRO A 154 -7.42 14.80 -20.73
C PRO A 154 -7.91 13.93 -21.89
N GLU A 155 -8.40 14.55 -22.96
CA GLU A 155 -8.74 13.83 -24.19
C GLU A 155 -7.45 13.46 -24.93
N PRO A 156 -7.18 12.17 -25.16
CA PRO A 156 -5.98 11.78 -25.89
C PRO A 156 -6.16 12.05 -27.40
N PRO A 157 -5.07 12.34 -28.14
CA PRO A 157 -5.14 12.52 -29.58
C PRO A 157 -5.45 11.19 -30.28
N ALA A 158 -6.18 11.25 -31.41
CA ALA A 158 -6.42 10.07 -32.23
C ALA A 158 -5.09 9.43 -32.70
N PRO A 159 -5.00 8.08 -32.76
CA PRO A 159 -6.09 7.11 -32.61
C PRO A 159 -6.34 6.63 -31.17
N HIS A 160 -5.65 7.20 -30.17
CA HIS A 160 -5.82 6.82 -28.76
C HIS A 160 -7.19 7.25 -28.23
N SER A 161 -7.68 6.57 -27.19
CA SER A 161 -9.01 6.85 -26.63
C SER A 161 -9.07 6.71 -25.10
N LYS A 162 -9.96 7.46 -24.45
CA LYS A 162 -10.26 7.27 -23.02
C LYS A 162 -10.75 5.86 -22.68
N ALA A 163 -11.47 5.23 -23.60
CA ALA A 163 -11.96 3.87 -23.42
C ALA A 163 -10.80 2.85 -23.34
N GLU A 164 -9.76 3.02 -24.16
CA GLU A 164 -8.53 2.23 -24.06
C GLU A 164 -7.83 2.46 -22.73
N GLN A 165 -7.63 3.73 -22.35
CA GLN A 165 -6.98 4.06 -21.08
C GLN A 165 -7.75 3.49 -19.86
N MET A 166 -9.08 3.49 -19.91
CA MET A 166 -9.93 2.91 -18.86
C MET A 166 -9.74 1.40 -18.74
N ARG A 167 -9.70 0.67 -19.87
CA ARG A 167 -9.40 -0.76 -19.88
C ARG A 167 -8.01 -1.05 -19.33
N ASN A 168 -7.03 -0.22 -19.69
CA ASN A 168 -5.67 -0.33 -19.18
C ASN A 168 -5.64 -0.10 -17.67
N ALA A 169 -6.27 0.95 -17.15
CA ALA A 169 -6.28 1.25 -15.72
C ALA A 169 -6.91 0.13 -14.86
N ALA A 170 -8.06 -0.41 -15.28
CA ALA A 170 -8.70 -1.51 -14.58
C ALA A 170 -7.78 -2.75 -14.54
N PHE A 171 -7.19 -3.09 -15.68
CA PHE A 171 -6.26 -4.21 -15.78
C PHE A 171 -4.99 -4.02 -14.94
N LEU A 172 -4.38 -2.83 -15.01
CA LEU A 172 -3.16 -2.50 -14.27
C LEU A 172 -3.40 -2.48 -12.75
N THR A 173 -4.60 -2.06 -12.31
CA THR A 173 -5.00 -2.13 -10.89
C THR A 173 -5.04 -3.58 -10.41
N GLU A 174 -5.69 -4.47 -11.18
CA GLU A 174 -5.74 -5.90 -10.86
C GLU A 174 -4.33 -6.51 -10.82
N ARG A 175 -3.50 -6.18 -11.83
CA ARG A 175 -2.11 -6.63 -11.89
C ARG A 175 -1.30 -6.16 -10.68
N TRP A 176 -1.41 -4.88 -10.30
CA TRP A 176 -0.74 -4.33 -9.13
C TRP A 176 -1.10 -5.11 -7.87
N ASN A 177 -2.40 -5.26 -7.58
CA ASN A 177 -2.87 -5.96 -6.38
C ASN A 177 -2.45 -7.44 -6.37
N SER A 178 -2.46 -8.09 -7.53
CA SER A 178 -1.98 -9.46 -7.69
C SER A 178 -0.47 -9.57 -7.43
N LYS A 179 0.33 -8.67 -8.01
CA LYS A 179 1.79 -8.65 -7.86
C LYS A 179 2.21 -8.34 -6.42
N VAL A 180 1.54 -7.39 -5.76
CA VAL A 180 1.76 -7.09 -4.33
C VAL A 180 1.51 -8.34 -3.48
N ARG A 181 0.44 -9.09 -3.74
CA ARG A 181 0.18 -10.35 -3.04
C ARG A 181 1.30 -11.37 -3.21
N GLU A 182 1.78 -11.55 -4.44
CA GLU A 182 2.88 -12.47 -4.76
C GLU A 182 4.17 -12.07 -4.02
N GLU A 183 4.59 -10.81 -4.13
CA GLU A 183 5.81 -10.32 -3.51
C GLU A 183 5.71 -10.29 -1.98
N LEU A 184 4.55 -9.97 -1.42
CA LEU A 184 4.31 -10.04 0.01
C LEU A 184 4.50 -11.47 0.52
N GLY A 185 3.94 -12.46 -0.18
CA GLY A 185 4.11 -13.87 0.13
C GLY A 185 5.58 -14.29 0.11
N ARG A 186 6.32 -13.88 -0.94
CA ARG A 186 7.77 -14.11 -1.04
C ARG A 186 8.54 -13.47 0.10
N TRP A 187 8.23 -12.22 0.44
CA TRP A 187 8.92 -11.46 1.47
C TRP A 187 8.67 -12.06 2.87
N VAL A 188 7.43 -12.42 3.20
CA VAL A 188 7.09 -13.12 4.45
C VAL A 188 7.78 -14.49 4.52
N ALA A 189 7.85 -15.24 3.41
CA ALA A 189 8.50 -16.56 3.35
C ALA A 189 10.01 -16.51 3.66
N LYS A 190 10.67 -15.35 3.52
CA LYS A 190 12.06 -15.18 3.99
C LYS A 190 12.19 -15.33 5.52
N GLY A 191 11.09 -15.22 6.27
CA GLY A 191 11.05 -15.44 7.72
C GLY A 191 12.09 -14.60 8.46
N ARG A 192 13.00 -15.28 9.16
CA ARG A 192 14.11 -14.68 9.93
C ARG A 192 15.45 -14.68 9.19
N ALA A 193 15.47 -14.95 7.88
CA ALA A 193 16.70 -14.96 7.10
C ALA A 193 17.39 -13.59 7.12
N LYS A 194 18.73 -13.60 7.17
CA LYS A 194 19.58 -12.41 7.12
C LYS A 194 19.28 -11.59 5.85
N PRO A 195 19.00 -10.28 5.96
CA PRO A 195 18.97 -9.35 4.84
C PRO A 195 20.23 -9.39 3.98
N ARG A 196 20.05 -9.40 2.66
CA ARG A 196 21.16 -9.38 1.68
C ARG A 196 22.04 -8.13 1.78
N ALA A 197 21.44 -6.98 2.14
CA ALA A 197 22.17 -5.72 2.34
C ALA A 197 23.24 -5.77 3.45
N MET A 198 23.27 -6.85 4.23
CA MET A 198 24.27 -7.09 5.27
C MET A 198 25.44 -7.98 4.82
N ASP A 199 25.53 -8.35 3.54
CA ASP A 199 26.69 -9.08 3.02
C ASP A 199 27.80 -8.13 2.50
N ASP A 200 27.43 -6.90 2.10
CA ASP A 200 28.37 -5.91 1.53
C ASP A 200 28.98 -4.92 2.54
N VAL A 201 28.48 -4.85 3.78
CA VAL A 201 28.98 -3.90 4.79
C VAL A 201 29.90 -4.64 5.77
N GLY A 202 31.21 -4.41 5.63
CA GLY A 202 32.22 -4.92 6.55
C GLY A 202 31.89 -4.58 8.01
N GLN A 203 32.19 -5.53 8.90
CA GLN A 203 31.82 -5.56 10.32
C GLN A 203 32.25 -4.35 11.18
N SER A 204 32.97 -3.36 10.64
CA SER A 204 33.68 -2.35 11.43
C SER A 204 33.01 -0.97 11.51
N SER A 205 31.91 -0.69 10.80
CA SER A 205 31.25 0.64 10.82
C SER A 205 29.81 0.66 11.34
N LEU A 206 29.23 -0.51 11.64
CA LEU A 206 27.86 -0.63 12.15
C LEU A 206 27.90 -0.70 13.68
N GLY A 207 27.26 0.25 14.36
CA GLY A 207 27.03 0.18 15.81
C GLY A 207 26.36 -1.14 16.23
N HIS A 208 26.27 -1.39 17.55
CA HIS A 208 25.85 -2.67 18.12
C HIS A 208 24.59 -3.23 17.44
N MET A 209 24.80 -4.18 16.53
CA MET A 209 23.77 -4.89 15.78
C MET A 209 23.06 -5.87 16.73
N MET A 210 21.81 -6.23 16.45
CA MET A 210 21.15 -7.34 17.14
C MET A 210 21.82 -8.66 16.74
N ASP A 211 22.19 -9.48 17.72
CA ASP A 211 22.61 -10.86 17.47
C ASP A 211 21.42 -11.69 16.98
N ALA A 212 21.67 -12.62 16.06
CA ALA A 212 20.66 -13.52 15.54
C ALA A 212 19.98 -14.32 16.68
N PRO A 213 18.68 -14.68 16.54
CA PRO A 213 17.87 -14.65 15.32
C PRO A 213 17.19 -13.29 15.04
N TYR A 214 17.17 -12.87 13.77
CA TYR A 214 16.54 -11.61 13.35
C TYR A 214 15.01 -11.61 13.54
N PRO A 215 14.38 -10.43 13.67
CA PRO A 215 12.92 -10.29 13.70
C PRO A 215 12.28 -10.96 12.49
N ARG A 216 11.16 -11.65 12.69
CA ARG A 216 10.41 -12.28 11.60
C ARG A 216 9.79 -11.21 10.69
N ARG A 217 9.72 -11.47 9.40
CA ARG A 217 8.93 -10.68 8.45
C ARG A 217 7.45 -11.06 8.54
N ALA A 218 6.60 -10.13 8.95
CA ALA A 218 5.15 -10.30 9.03
C ALA A 218 4.46 -9.22 8.20
N GLY A 219 3.47 -9.61 7.42
CA GLY A 219 2.86 -8.71 6.46
C GLY A 219 1.39 -9.01 6.23
N LEU A 220 0.58 -7.97 6.10
CA LEU A 220 -0.85 -8.07 5.82
C LEU A 220 -1.21 -7.26 4.58
N ARG A 221 -1.98 -7.88 3.68
CA ARG A 221 -2.66 -7.16 2.62
C ARG A 221 -4.03 -6.72 3.13
N SER A 222 -4.27 -5.42 3.20
CA SER A 222 -5.59 -4.90 3.58
C SER A 222 -6.44 -4.64 2.35
N THR A 223 -7.76 -4.74 2.48
CA THR A 223 -8.71 -4.63 1.37
C THR A 223 -9.70 -3.48 1.57
N PRO A 224 -9.25 -2.23 1.83
CA PRO A 224 -10.16 -1.11 2.05
C PRO A 224 -11.00 -0.80 0.79
N ALA A 225 -10.48 -1.11 -0.40
CA ALA A 225 -11.22 -1.02 -1.66
C ALA A 225 -12.54 -1.82 -1.63
N THR A 226 -12.57 -2.99 -0.97
CA THR A 226 -13.81 -3.78 -0.84
C THR A 226 -14.90 -3.02 -0.09
N THR A 227 -14.56 -2.25 0.94
CA THR A 227 -15.53 -1.42 1.68
C THR A 227 -16.17 -0.38 0.76
N ILE A 228 -15.36 0.25 -0.09
CA ILE A 228 -15.81 1.25 -1.07
C ILE A 228 -16.71 0.59 -2.12
N LEU A 229 -16.27 -0.52 -2.70
CA LEU A 229 -17.03 -1.27 -3.70
C LEU A 229 -18.37 -1.78 -3.17
N ASN A 230 -18.41 -2.27 -1.93
CA ASN A 230 -19.65 -2.69 -1.28
C ASN A 230 -20.63 -1.52 -1.14
N ALA A 231 -20.15 -0.35 -0.70
CA ALA A 231 -20.99 0.84 -0.60
C ALA A 231 -21.56 1.28 -1.97
N MET A 232 -20.76 1.17 -3.04
CA MET A 232 -21.21 1.46 -4.40
C MET A 232 -22.26 0.44 -4.88
N ALA A 233 -22.04 -0.85 -4.61
CA ALA A 233 -22.96 -1.93 -4.98
C ALA A 233 -24.29 -1.83 -4.22
N GLU A 234 -24.25 -1.56 -2.91
CA GLU A 234 -25.43 -1.32 -2.07
C GLU A 234 -26.28 -0.16 -2.61
N GLN A 235 -25.65 0.93 -3.04
CA GLN A 235 -26.37 2.06 -3.60
C GLN A 235 -27.04 1.73 -4.94
N GLU A 236 -26.43 0.89 -5.79
CA GLU A 236 -27.05 0.46 -7.04
C GLU A 236 -28.25 -0.47 -6.80
N VAL A 237 -28.18 -1.34 -5.77
CA VAL A 237 -29.33 -2.14 -5.32
C VAL A 237 -30.48 -1.24 -4.81
N LEU A 238 -30.16 -0.16 -4.09
CA LEU A 238 -31.17 0.81 -3.66
C LEU A 238 -31.77 1.58 -4.84
N ARG A 239 -30.95 1.97 -5.83
CA ARG A 239 -31.39 2.71 -7.03
C ARG A 239 -32.37 1.91 -7.89
N THR A 240 -32.17 0.59 -7.98
CA THR A 240 -33.05 -0.32 -8.73
C THR A 240 -34.35 -0.65 -8.00
N GLY A 241 -34.53 -0.16 -6.76
CA GLY A 241 -35.74 -0.39 -5.95
C GLY A 241 -35.85 -1.81 -5.39
N ALA A 242 -34.77 -2.61 -5.49
CA ALA A 242 -34.71 -3.98 -5.01
C ALA A 242 -34.65 -4.09 -3.46
N SER A 243 -34.35 -2.98 -2.76
CA SER A 243 -34.40 -2.88 -1.30
C SER A 243 -35.17 -1.63 -0.87
N LYS A 244 -36.06 -1.78 0.12
CA LYS A 244 -36.84 -0.69 0.75
C LYS A 244 -36.19 -0.16 2.04
N ASP A 245 -35.15 -0.84 2.54
CA ASP A 245 -34.45 -0.42 3.74
C ASP A 245 -33.47 0.72 3.40
N ARG A 246 -33.99 1.95 3.44
CA ARG A 246 -33.17 3.17 3.54
C ARG A 246 -32.63 3.29 4.97
N ALA A 247 -31.77 2.36 5.38
CA ALA A 247 -30.86 2.66 6.47
C ALA A 247 -29.99 3.87 6.06
N ALA A 248 -29.37 4.54 7.03
CA ALA A 248 -28.59 5.78 6.86
C ALA A 248 -27.29 5.60 6.03
N GLY A 249 -27.38 4.99 4.85
CA GLY A 249 -26.30 4.79 3.88
C GLY A 249 -25.86 6.09 3.23
N LEU A 250 -24.80 6.00 2.44
CA LEU A 250 -24.31 7.13 1.64
C LEU A 250 -25.41 7.51 0.63
N LEU A 251 -25.76 8.80 0.56
CA LEU A 251 -26.77 9.29 -0.37
C LEU A 251 -26.21 9.39 -1.78
N ASP A 252 -24.90 9.64 -1.92
CA ASP A 252 -24.24 9.75 -3.22
C ASP A 252 -22.89 9.04 -3.20
N VAL A 253 -22.72 8.09 -4.12
CA VAL A 253 -21.49 7.30 -4.28
C VAL A 253 -20.70 7.66 -5.52
N TRP A 254 -21.18 8.62 -6.33
CA TRP A 254 -20.55 9.00 -7.60
C TRP A 254 -20.21 10.49 -7.68
N LYS A 255 -20.98 11.35 -7.00
CA LYS A 255 -20.72 12.78 -6.95
C LYS A 255 -19.83 13.10 -5.74
N PRO A 256 -18.68 13.77 -5.94
CA PRO A 256 -17.87 14.23 -4.84
C PRO A 256 -18.58 15.36 -4.08
N CYS A 257 -18.29 15.47 -2.78
CA CYS A 257 -18.81 16.57 -1.96
C CYS A 257 -18.18 17.92 -2.34
N VAL A 258 -16.88 17.92 -2.66
CA VAL A 258 -16.09 19.10 -3.03
C VAL A 258 -15.79 19.07 -4.53
N LYS A 259 -16.09 20.18 -5.22
CA LYS A 259 -15.76 20.37 -6.62
C LYS A 259 -15.30 21.81 -6.84
N GLY A 260 -14.00 22.01 -7.06
CA GLY A 260 -13.41 23.36 -7.06
C GLY A 260 -13.54 23.98 -5.67
N ASP A 261 -14.07 25.20 -5.60
CA ASP A 261 -14.27 25.93 -4.33
C ASP A 261 -15.63 25.64 -3.67
N GLU A 262 -16.50 24.86 -4.33
CA GLU A 262 -17.83 24.53 -3.80
C GLU A 262 -17.79 23.23 -2.97
N ALA A 263 -18.36 23.29 -1.77
CA ALA A 263 -18.53 22.15 -0.87
C ALA A 263 -20.02 21.84 -0.62
N CYS A 264 -20.34 20.56 -0.51
CA CYS A 264 -21.69 20.09 -0.20
C CYS A 264 -22.09 20.37 1.26
N SER A 265 -23.39 20.47 1.53
CA SER A 265 -23.93 20.73 2.88
C SER A 265 -23.91 19.53 3.82
N LYS A 266 -23.73 18.31 3.30
CA LYS A 266 -23.72 17.05 4.07
C LYS A 266 -22.56 16.13 3.64
N PRO A 267 -21.30 16.44 4.00
CA PRO A 267 -20.12 15.68 3.57
C PRO A 267 -20.19 14.18 3.91
N GLU A 268 -20.80 13.82 5.04
CA GLU A 268 -20.98 12.45 5.52
C GLU A 268 -21.94 11.60 4.68
N ALA A 269 -22.70 12.23 3.79
CA ALA A 269 -23.60 11.57 2.85
C ALA A 269 -22.95 11.22 1.52
N HIS A 270 -21.70 11.64 1.29
CA HIS A 270 -20.96 11.40 0.05
C HIS A 270 -19.84 10.37 0.25
N LEU A 271 -19.72 9.40 -0.66
CA LEU A 271 -18.62 8.43 -0.68
C LEU A 271 -17.28 9.09 -0.96
N PHE A 272 -17.28 10.13 -1.79
CA PHE A 272 -16.10 10.85 -2.24
C PHE A 272 -16.08 12.26 -1.65
N HIS A 273 -14.97 12.63 -1.02
CA HIS A 273 -14.72 14.00 -0.60
C HIS A 273 -14.48 14.88 -1.82
N ASP A 274 -13.53 14.49 -2.67
CA ASP A 274 -13.18 15.17 -3.92
C ASP A 274 -13.08 14.16 -5.08
N ALA A 275 -12.47 14.56 -6.19
CA ALA A 275 -12.32 13.73 -7.39
C ALA A 275 -11.63 12.37 -7.14
N PHE A 276 -10.71 12.27 -6.18
CA PHE A 276 -9.89 11.06 -5.95
C PHE A 276 -9.88 10.60 -4.49
N THR A 277 -10.31 11.46 -3.56
CA THR A 277 -10.27 11.21 -2.13
C THR A 277 -11.63 10.71 -1.63
N VAL A 278 -11.64 9.61 -0.89
CA VAL A 278 -12.84 9.12 -0.22
C VAL A 278 -13.27 10.05 0.92
N GLY A 279 -14.58 10.12 1.14
CA GLY A 279 -15.19 10.87 2.23
C GLY A 279 -14.79 10.31 3.60
N GLN A 280 -14.75 11.19 4.60
CA GLN A 280 -14.31 10.87 5.96
C GLN A 280 -15.01 9.63 6.55
N ARG A 281 -16.32 9.51 6.34
CA ARG A 281 -17.11 8.37 6.83
C ARG A 281 -16.65 7.05 6.23
N ALA A 282 -16.42 7.02 4.91
CA ALA A 282 -15.94 5.83 4.22
C ALA A 282 -14.50 5.48 4.62
N ALA A 283 -13.64 6.50 4.77
CA ALA A 283 -12.28 6.33 5.27
C ALA A 283 -12.26 5.73 6.69
N GLN A 284 -13.12 6.23 7.60
CA GLN A 284 -13.24 5.71 8.96
C GLN A 284 -13.70 4.25 8.99
N GLU A 285 -14.68 3.88 8.18
CA GLU A 285 -15.16 2.50 8.14
C GLU A 285 -14.12 1.54 7.54
N ALA A 286 -13.45 1.96 6.46
CA ALA A 286 -12.34 1.20 5.88
C ALA A 286 -11.18 1.04 6.89
N ALA A 287 -10.85 2.09 7.64
CA ALA A 287 -9.84 2.06 8.70
C ALA A 287 -10.24 1.13 9.84
N ARG A 288 -11.51 1.17 10.28
CA ARG A 288 -12.04 0.30 11.34
C ARG A 288 -11.93 -1.18 10.97
N ILE A 289 -12.35 -1.54 9.76
CA ILE A 289 -12.24 -2.91 9.25
C ILE A 289 -10.78 -3.35 9.13
N THR A 290 -9.92 -2.47 8.61
CA THR A 290 -8.49 -2.73 8.46
C THR A 290 -7.81 -2.92 9.82
N ALA A 291 -8.10 -2.06 10.79
CA ALA A 291 -7.59 -2.16 12.15
C ALA A 291 -7.99 -3.49 12.80
N LYS A 292 -9.25 -3.92 12.64
CA LYS A 292 -9.70 -5.23 13.13
C LYS A 292 -8.86 -6.38 12.55
N LYS A 293 -8.62 -6.38 11.23
CA LYS A 293 -7.77 -7.41 10.59
C LYS A 293 -6.32 -7.36 11.08
N ILE A 294 -5.74 -6.17 11.22
CA ILE A 294 -4.39 -6.00 11.77
C ILE A 294 -4.30 -6.59 13.18
N LEU A 295 -5.28 -6.28 14.03
CA LEU A 295 -5.34 -6.81 15.38
C LEU A 295 -5.44 -8.34 15.40
N GLU A 296 -6.25 -8.92 14.52
CA GLU A 296 -6.45 -10.37 14.43
C GLU A 296 -5.26 -11.11 13.83
N GLU A 297 -4.59 -10.56 12.82
CA GLU A 297 -3.58 -11.27 12.03
C GLU A 297 -2.13 -10.93 12.43
N LEU A 298 -1.87 -9.72 12.92
CA LEU A 298 -0.51 -9.23 13.18
C LEU A 298 -0.18 -8.97 14.65
N ILE A 299 -1.19 -8.70 15.50
CA ILE A 299 -0.97 -8.21 16.87
C ILE A 299 -1.40 -9.23 17.92
N PHE A 300 -2.70 -9.51 18.06
CA PHE A 300 -3.19 -10.27 19.22
C PHE A 300 -2.97 -11.77 19.08
N SER A 301 -2.28 -12.35 20.04
CA SER A 301 -2.23 -13.82 20.19
C SER A 301 -3.48 -14.37 20.86
N THR A 302 -3.74 -15.68 20.72
CA THR A 302 -4.84 -16.35 21.45
C THR A 302 -4.74 -16.23 22.98
N ARG A 303 -3.54 -16.01 23.52
CA ARG A 303 -3.29 -15.87 24.97
C ARG A 303 -3.77 -14.52 25.53
N GLU A 304 -3.71 -13.45 24.72
CA GLU A 304 -4.18 -12.11 25.10
C GLU A 304 -5.70 -11.95 25.03
N ARG A 305 -6.42 -12.88 24.38
CA ARG A 305 -7.90 -12.89 24.38
C ARG A 305 -8.51 -13.53 25.63
N ALA A 306 -7.69 -14.21 26.45
CA ALA A 306 -8.14 -14.96 27.62
C ALA A 306 -8.01 -14.18 28.94
N VAL A 307 -7.63 -12.90 28.87
CA VAL A 307 -7.54 -11.97 30.01
C VAL A 307 -8.58 -10.87 29.86
#